data_AF-A0A1J0GC35-F1
#
_entry.id   AF-A0A1J0GC35-F1
#
_cell.length_a   1.000
_cell.length_b   1.000
_cell.length_c   1.000
_cell.angle_alpha   90.00
_cell.angle_beta   90.00
_cell.angle_gamma   90.00
#
_symmetry.space_group_name_H-M   'P 1'
#
loop_
_entity.id
_entity.type
_entity.pdbx_description
1 polymer ?
#
loop_
_entity_poly.entity_id
_entity_poly.type
_entity_poly.pdbx_seq_one_letter_code
_entity_poly.pdbx_strand_id
1 'polypeptide(L)'
;MKKYEWINIDSEEVLKKNFKFKDICKVVLSDLNLTGVITIRKFSNLFKLITALNTFKKENIVYDDKFFLSEELKIAFMLLYYNKQFNDELGITQRHYVDRDKAKEWRNKYIKIFHTDLGTRFEQQEETVSSINTIYKRMIGEA
;
A
#
# COMPACT_ATOMS: atom_id res chain seq x y z
N MET A 1 12.91 -13.79 2.07
CA MET A 1 12.87 -12.50 1.35
C MET A 1 11.41 -12.14 1.16
N LYS A 2 10.98 -10.94 1.54
CA LYS A 2 9.60 -10.51 1.30
C LYS A 2 9.40 -10.32 -0.22
N LYS A 3 8.18 -10.54 -0.70
CA LYS A 3 7.84 -10.38 -2.13
C LYS A 3 8.23 -8.97 -2.57
N TYR A 4 8.93 -8.83 -3.71
CA TYR A 4 9.37 -7.55 -4.29
C TYR A 4 10.40 -6.74 -3.49
N GLU A 5 11.00 -7.28 -2.43
CA GLU A 5 12.04 -6.58 -1.63
C GLU A 5 13.24 -6.13 -2.49
N TRP A 6 13.48 -6.82 -3.61
CA TRP A 6 14.55 -6.55 -4.56
C TRP A 6 14.33 -5.32 -5.46
N ILE A 7 13.13 -4.74 -5.48
CA ILE A 7 12.78 -3.67 -6.42
C ILE A 7 13.45 -2.33 -6.06
N ASN A 8 13.72 -2.09 -4.77
CA ASN A 8 14.28 -0.83 -4.27
C ASN A 8 15.81 -0.86 -4.16
N ILE A 9 16.49 -1.45 -5.14
CA ILE A 9 17.96 -1.52 -5.15
C ILE A 9 18.53 -0.39 -6.01
N ASP A 10 19.35 0.46 -5.38
CA ASP A 10 19.81 1.72 -5.96
C ASP A 10 21.05 1.56 -6.87
N SER A 11 21.78 0.45 -6.77
CA SER A 11 22.95 0.20 -7.63
C SER A 11 23.24 -1.28 -7.87
N GLU A 12 23.98 -1.57 -8.96
CA GLU A 12 24.43 -2.92 -9.27
C GLU A 12 25.40 -3.47 -8.20
N GLU A 13 26.21 -2.61 -7.58
CA GLU A 13 27.13 -2.97 -6.49
C GLU A 13 26.36 -3.44 -5.25
N VAL A 14 25.28 -2.74 -4.89
CA VAL A 14 24.39 -3.12 -3.78
C VAL A 14 23.74 -4.48 -4.08
N LEU A 15 23.28 -4.69 -5.32
CA LEU A 15 22.73 -5.97 -5.78
C LEU A 15 23.73 -7.12 -5.63
N LYS A 16 24.98 -6.90 -6.06
CA LYS A 16 26.08 -7.89 -5.97
C LYS A 16 26.50 -8.20 -4.54
N LYS A 17 26.49 -7.17 -3.66
CA LYS A 17 26.90 -7.31 -2.26
C LYS A 17 25.88 -8.08 -1.44
N ASN A 18 24.59 -7.84 -1.69
CA ASN A 18 23.50 -8.38 -0.88
C ASN A 18 22.99 -9.74 -1.37
N PHE A 19 23.23 -10.11 -2.62
CA PHE A 19 22.63 -11.29 -3.21
C PHE A 19 23.58 -12.13 -4.08
N LYS A 20 23.37 -13.45 -4.06
CA LYS A 20 23.94 -14.35 -5.07
C LYS A 20 23.11 -14.29 -6.35
N PHE A 21 23.79 -14.21 -7.50
CA PHE A 21 23.13 -14.00 -8.79
C PHE A 21 21.99 -14.98 -9.09
N LYS A 22 22.24 -16.28 -8.93
CA LYS A 22 21.24 -17.33 -9.22
C LYS A 22 20.00 -17.20 -8.33
N ASP A 23 20.21 -16.90 -7.06
CA ASP A 23 19.13 -16.83 -6.07
C ASP A 23 18.23 -15.63 -6.36
N ILE A 24 18.82 -14.44 -6.54
CA ILE A 24 18.04 -13.24 -6.83
C ILE A 24 17.35 -13.30 -8.19
N CYS A 25 18.02 -13.87 -9.20
CA CYS A 25 17.43 -14.02 -10.52
C CYS A 25 16.20 -14.94 -10.47
N LYS A 26 16.26 -16.04 -9.71
CA LYS A 26 15.12 -16.93 -9.52
C LYS A 26 13.96 -16.23 -8.82
N VAL A 27 14.25 -15.46 -7.77
CA VAL A 27 13.23 -14.70 -7.03
C VAL A 27 12.57 -13.65 -7.93
N VAL A 28 13.35 -12.82 -8.64
CA VAL A 28 12.83 -11.76 -9.52
C VAL A 28 11.95 -12.34 -10.62
N LEU A 29 12.40 -13.39 -11.31
CA LEU A 29 11.63 -14.01 -12.38
C LEU A 29 10.36 -14.69 -11.87
N SER A 30 10.39 -15.28 -10.67
CA SER A 30 9.21 -15.85 -10.04
C SER A 30 8.21 -14.77 -9.63
N ASP A 31 8.68 -13.68 -9.01
CA ASP A 31 7.85 -12.57 -8.53
C ASP A 31 7.13 -11.84 -9.68
N LEU A 32 7.77 -11.77 -10.85
CA LEU A 32 7.23 -11.16 -12.08
C LEU A 32 6.51 -12.16 -13.00
N ASN A 33 6.47 -13.44 -12.64
CA ASN A 33 5.93 -14.51 -13.48
C ASN A 33 6.59 -14.60 -14.88
N LEU A 34 7.91 -14.41 -14.94
CA LEU A 34 8.73 -14.44 -16.15
C LEU A 34 9.60 -15.70 -16.26
N THR A 35 9.42 -16.66 -15.35
CA THR A 35 10.15 -17.93 -15.36
C THR A 35 9.91 -18.67 -16.68
N GLY A 36 10.98 -18.98 -17.41
CA GLY A 36 10.91 -19.65 -18.72
C GLY A 36 10.59 -18.72 -19.90
N VAL A 37 10.20 -17.48 -19.64
CA VAL A 37 9.93 -16.47 -20.69
C VAL A 37 11.22 -15.77 -21.10
N ILE A 38 12.02 -15.36 -20.11
CA ILE A 38 13.30 -14.69 -20.33
C ILE A 38 14.42 -15.37 -19.55
N THR A 39 15.66 -15.15 -20.01
CA THR A 39 16.86 -15.60 -19.31
C THR A 39 17.78 -14.42 -19.05
N ILE A 40 18.11 -14.18 -17.78
CA ILE A 40 19.05 -13.14 -17.37
C ILE A 40 20.38 -13.80 -17.04
N ARG A 41 21.46 -13.35 -17.67
CA ARG A 41 22.79 -14.00 -17.59
C ARG A 41 23.82 -13.23 -16.77
N LYS A 42 23.56 -11.96 -16.45
CA LYS A 42 24.50 -11.06 -15.76
C LYS A 42 23.75 -10.14 -14.81
N PHE A 43 24.41 -9.73 -13.72
CA PHE A 43 23.88 -8.75 -12.78
C PHE A 43 23.47 -7.45 -13.47
N SER A 44 24.26 -6.97 -14.43
CA SER A 44 23.94 -5.75 -15.18
C SER A 44 22.61 -5.81 -15.92
N ASN A 45 22.24 -6.96 -16.49
CA ASN A 45 20.94 -7.13 -17.15
C ASN A 45 19.80 -7.21 -16.13
N LEU A 46 20.04 -7.85 -14.98
CA LEU A 46 19.06 -7.87 -13.89
C LEU A 46 18.82 -6.45 -13.36
N PHE A 47 19.89 -5.71 -13.13
CA PHE A 47 19.82 -4.34 -12.66
C PHE A 47 19.07 -3.45 -13.66
N LYS A 48 19.37 -3.56 -14.96
CA LYS A 48 18.60 -2.85 -16.01
C LYS A 48 17.10 -3.14 -15.96
N LEU A 49 16.69 -4.40 -15.73
CA LEU A 49 15.27 -4.75 -15.56
C LEU A 49 14.68 -4.06 -14.34
N ILE A 50 15.37 -4.10 -13.19
CA ILE A 50 14.95 -3.44 -11.95
C ILE A 50 14.81 -1.93 -12.17
N THR A 51 15.80 -1.30 -12.79
CA THR A 51 15.78 0.13 -13.13
C THR A 51 14.61 0.47 -14.05
N ALA A 52 14.36 -0.31 -15.10
CA ALA A 52 13.24 -0.09 -16.00
C ALA A 52 11.88 -0.19 -15.29
N LEU A 53 11.72 -1.14 -14.36
CA LEU A 53 10.52 -1.25 -13.54
C LEU A 53 10.36 -0.05 -12.61
N ASN A 54 11.44 0.44 -12.00
CA ASN A 54 11.40 1.64 -11.16
C ASN A 54 11.08 2.90 -11.97
N THR A 55 11.64 3.05 -13.17
CA THR A 55 11.31 4.13 -14.09
C THR A 55 9.83 4.06 -14.49
N PHE A 56 9.35 2.88 -14.89
CA PHE A 56 7.94 2.67 -15.23
C PHE A 56 7.03 3.03 -14.05
N LYS A 57 7.36 2.58 -12.84
CA LYS A 57 6.65 2.93 -11.60
C LYS A 57 6.60 4.45 -11.42
N LYS A 58 7.72 5.14 -11.54
CA LYS A 58 7.80 6.60 -11.38
C LYS A 58 6.98 7.36 -12.43
N GLU A 59 6.97 6.88 -13.67
CA GLU A 59 6.31 7.56 -14.79
C GLU A 59 4.80 7.27 -14.87
N ASN A 60 4.37 6.08 -14.45
CA ASN A 60 3.01 5.59 -14.69
C ASN A 60 2.20 5.39 -13.40
N ILE A 61 2.84 5.32 -12.23
CA ILE A 61 2.16 5.21 -10.95
C ILE A 61 2.24 6.56 -10.25
N VAL A 62 1.29 7.43 -10.60
CA VAL A 62 1.15 8.80 -10.11
C VAL A 62 0.56 8.78 -8.70
N TYR A 63 1.41 8.53 -7.71
CA TYR A 63 1.09 8.87 -6.33
C TYR A 63 2.26 9.69 -5.79
N ASP A 64 2.17 11.01 -5.96
CA ASP A 64 3.17 11.97 -5.49
C ASP A 64 2.85 12.40 -4.05
N ASP A 65 2.97 11.46 -3.12
CA ASP A 65 3.02 11.76 -1.71
C ASP A 65 4.41 11.40 -1.19
N LYS A 66 5.17 12.38 -0.69
CA LYS A 66 6.53 12.18 -0.19
C LYS A 66 6.61 11.26 1.03
N PHE A 67 5.47 10.98 1.67
CA PHE A 67 5.38 10.24 2.92
C PHE A 67 4.66 8.89 2.77
N PHE A 68 3.78 8.74 1.78
CA PHE A 68 2.95 7.55 1.63
C PHE A 68 3.20 6.83 0.30
N LEU A 69 3.09 5.50 0.30
CA LEU A 69 3.29 4.68 -0.90
C LEU A 69 2.03 4.57 -1.78
N SER A 70 0.85 4.84 -1.22
CA SER A 70 -0.43 4.90 -1.93
C SER A 70 -1.45 5.74 -1.16
N GLU A 71 -2.52 6.16 -1.84
CA GLU A 71 -3.62 6.91 -1.23
C GLU A 71 -4.33 6.05 -0.17
N GLU A 72 -4.46 4.74 -0.40
CA GLU A 72 -5.06 3.84 0.59
C GLU A 72 -4.25 3.79 1.89
N LEU A 73 -2.91 3.82 1.80
CA LEU A 73 -2.05 3.83 2.98
C LEU A 73 -2.11 5.16 3.73
N LYS A 74 -2.26 6.27 3.01
CA LYS A 74 -2.51 7.60 3.61
C LYS A 74 -3.85 7.64 4.34
N ILE A 75 -4.91 7.15 3.71
CA ILE A 75 -6.24 7.05 4.33
C ILE A 75 -6.18 6.12 5.55
N ALA A 76 -5.52 4.96 5.44
CA ALA A 76 -5.36 4.03 6.56
C ALA A 76 -4.64 4.71 7.73
N PHE A 77 -3.56 5.47 7.46
CA PHE A 77 -2.89 6.27 8.47
C PHE A 77 -3.83 7.28 9.15
N MET A 78 -4.59 8.05 8.38
CA MET A 78 -5.55 9.02 8.93
C MET A 78 -6.64 8.36 9.78
N LEU A 79 -7.10 7.17 9.40
CA LEU A 79 -8.09 6.40 10.16
C LEU A 79 -7.49 5.85 11.45
N LEU A 80 -6.27 5.28 11.41
CA LEU A 80 -5.58 4.73 12.57
C LEU A 80 -5.25 5.80 13.61
N TYR A 81 -4.74 6.95 13.17
CA TYR A 81 -4.32 8.06 14.03
C TYR A 81 -5.33 9.20 14.06
N TYR A 82 -6.62 8.85 13.95
CA TYR A 82 -7.70 9.81 13.73
C TYR A 82 -7.71 10.96 14.73
N ASN A 83 -7.76 12.17 14.18
CA ASN A 83 -8.04 13.42 14.88
C ASN A 83 -8.99 14.27 14.02
N LYS A 84 -9.61 15.29 14.61
CA LYS A 84 -10.59 16.14 13.90
C LYS A 84 -10.03 16.92 12.71
N GLN A 85 -8.72 17.11 12.62
CA GLN A 85 -8.09 17.80 11.48
C GLN A 85 -8.19 16.98 10.21
N PHE A 86 -8.30 15.64 10.32
CA PHE A 86 -8.49 14.74 9.16
C PHE A 86 -9.93 14.66 8.67
N ASN A 87 -10.86 15.43 9.25
CA ASN A 87 -12.26 15.34 8.89
C ASN A 87 -12.51 15.68 7.42
N ASP A 88 -11.82 16.69 6.90
CA ASP A 88 -12.02 17.13 5.52
C ASP A 88 -11.50 16.06 4.54
N GLU A 89 -10.32 15.51 4.79
CA GLU A 89 -9.71 14.44 4.00
C GLU A 89 -10.51 13.14 4.07
N LEU A 90 -11.08 12.82 5.23
CA LEU A 90 -11.93 11.65 5.43
C LEU A 90 -13.40 11.89 5.00
N GLY A 91 -13.74 13.09 4.54
CA GLY A 91 -15.10 13.46 4.13
C GLY A 91 -16.13 13.45 5.27
N ILE A 92 -15.67 13.63 6.51
CA ILE A 92 -16.51 13.69 7.72
C ILE A 92 -17.06 15.09 7.89
N THR A 93 -18.33 15.27 7.55
CA THR A 93 -19.07 16.52 7.76
C THR A 93 -19.99 16.45 8.99
N GLN A 94 -20.47 17.61 9.46
CA GLN A 94 -21.46 17.73 10.54
C GLN A 94 -22.71 16.86 10.32
N ARG A 95 -23.10 16.61 9.07
CA ARG A 95 -24.25 15.75 8.74
C ARG A 95 -24.11 14.35 9.31
N HIS A 96 -22.90 13.79 9.35
CA HIS A 96 -22.66 12.47 9.90
C HIS A 96 -22.90 12.39 11.42
N TYR A 97 -22.83 13.51 12.14
CA TYR A 97 -23.09 13.54 13.59
C TYR A 97 -24.57 13.67 13.95
N VAL A 98 -25.40 14.11 13.00
CA VAL A 98 -26.85 14.29 13.20
C VAL A 98 -27.68 13.22 12.50
N ASP A 99 -27.15 12.63 11.43
CA ASP A 99 -27.82 11.63 10.60
C ASP A 99 -27.04 10.31 10.65
N ARG A 100 -27.65 9.33 11.33
CA ARG A 100 -27.07 7.98 11.51
C ARG A 100 -26.92 7.24 10.19
N ASP A 101 -27.82 7.45 9.22
CA ASP A 101 -27.74 6.78 7.93
C ASP A 101 -26.55 7.32 7.14
N LYS A 102 -26.30 8.64 7.20
CA LYS A 102 -25.10 9.23 6.60
C LYS A 102 -23.83 8.72 7.26
N ALA A 103 -23.79 8.63 8.59
CA ALA A 103 -22.65 8.03 9.31
C ALA A 103 -22.40 6.58 8.87
N LYS A 104 -23.47 5.81 8.67
CA LYS A 104 -23.39 4.42 8.21
C LYS A 104 -22.93 4.30 6.77
N GLU A 105 -23.37 5.18 5.87
CA GLU A 105 -22.85 5.28 4.50
C GLU A 105 -21.35 5.54 4.50
N TRP A 106 -20.89 6.50 5.29
CA TRP A 106 -19.47 6.81 5.47
C TRP A 106 -18.67 5.59 5.95
N ARG A 107 -19.15 4.92 7.01
CA ARG A 107 -18.53 3.69 7.53
C ARG A 107 -18.43 2.63 6.43
N ASN A 108 -19.54 2.35 5.74
CA ASN A 108 -19.60 1.31 4.73
C ASN A 108 -18.69 1.60 3.54
N LYS A 109 -18.50 2.87 3.16
CA LYS A 109 -17.52 3.28 2.14
C LYS A 109 -16.12 2.79 2.50
N TYR A 110 -15.64 3.05 3.71
CA TYR A 110 -14.29 2.67 4.12
C TYR A 110 -14.16 1.17 4.43
N ILE A 111 -15.19 0.54 5.00
CA ILE A 111 -15.20 -0.92 5.18
C ILE A 111 -15.04 -1.63 3.84
N LYS A 112 -15.73 -1.20 2.77
CA LYS A 112 -15.56 -1.76 1.42
C LYS A 112 -14.13 -1.67 0.87
N ILE A 113 -13.32 -0.73 1.35
CA ILE A 113 -11.94 -0.55 0.91
C ILE A 113 -11.00 -1.45 1.72
N PHE A 114 -11.21 -1.53 3.04
CA PHE A 114 -10.24 -2.12 3.98
C PHE A 114 -10.66 -3.47 4.59
N HIS A 115 -11.85 -4.01 4.29
CA HIS A 115 -12.28 -5.29 4.83
C HIS A 115 -11.26 -6.41 4.50
N THR A 116 -10.91 -7.22 5.49
CA THR A 116 -9.88 -8.26 5.38
C THR A 116 -10.27 -9.40 4.45
N ASP A 117 -11.58 -9.67 4.27
CA ASP A 117 -12.06 -10.65 3.27
C ASP A 117 -11.66 -10.31 1.83
N LEU A 118 -11.29 -9.05 1.54
CA LEU A 118 -10.76 -8.64 0.23
C LEU A 118 -9.25 -8.95 0.08
N GLY A 119 -8.67 -9.60 1.09
CA GLY A 119 -7.24 -9.87 1.22
C GLY A 119 -6.52 -8.83 2.06
N THR A 120 -5.49 -9.29 2.76
CA THR A 120 -4.57 -8.43 3.53
C THR A 120 -3.57 -7.75 2.59
N ARG A 121 -3.60 -6.42 2.56
CA ARG A 121 -2.74 -5.56 1.72
C ARG A 121 -1.63 -4.88 2.52
N PHE A 122 -1.83 -4.67 3.82
CA PHE A 122 -0.84 -4.10 4.73
C PHE A 122 -1.05 -4.64 6.16
N GLU A 123 -0.02 -4.49 7.01
CA GLU A 123 0.04 -5.12 8.33
C GLU A 123 -1.08 -4.65 9.27
N GLN A 124 -1.37 -3.34 9.31
CA GLN A 124 -2.34 -2.73 10.23
C GLN A 124 -3.79 -2.68 9.69
N GLN A 125 -4.16 -3.58 8.79
CA GLN A 125 -5.45 -3.50 8.09
C GLN A 125 -6.63 -3.81 9.02
N GLU A 126 -6.49 -4.76 9.94
CA GLU A 126 -7.52 -5.08 10.94
C GLU A 126 -7.74 -3.91 11.91
N GLU A 127 -6.67 -3.29 12.36
CA GLU A 127 -6.68 -2.11 13.20
C GLU A 127 -7.35 -0.94 12.48
N THR A 128 -7.10 -0.79 11.17
CA THR A 128 -7.76 0.23 10.34
C THR A 128 -9.27 0.02 10.33
N VAL A 129 -9.74 -1.22 10.16
CA VAL A 129 -11.17 -1.58 10.24
C VAL A 129 -11.74 -1.29 11.62
N SER A 130 -11.01 -1.60 12.68
CA SER A 130 -11.40 -1.29 14.06
C SER A 130 -11.54 0.23 14.28
N SER A 131 -10.60 1.02 13.77
CA SER A 131 -10.63 2.48 13.84
C SER A 131 -11.81 3.08 13.07
N ILE A 132 -12.16 2.56 11.89
CA ILE A 132 -13.36 2.97 11.16
C ILE A 132 -14.61 2.80 12.04
N ASN A 133 -14.75 1.64 12.70
CA ASN A 133 -15.89 1.39 13.59
C ASN A 133 -15.88 2.32 14.81
N THR A 134 -14.70 2.65 15.34
CA THR A 134 -14.54 3.57 16.48
C THR A 134 -14.96 5.00 16.11
N ILE A 135 -14.53 5.49 14.95
CA ILE A 135 -14.92 6.82 14.43
C ILE A 135 -16.43 6.88 14.21
N TYR A 136 -17.01 5.83 13.62
CA TYR A 136 -18.45 5.72 13.44
C TYR A 136 -19.22 5.78 14.77
N LYS A 137 -18.80 5.02 15.80
CA LYS A 137 -19.41 5.08 17.14
C LYS A 137 -19.37 6.50 17.72
N ARG A 138 -18.27 7.23 17.51
CA ARG A 138 -18.16 8.64 17.93
C ARG A 138 -19.15 9.54 17.20
N MET A 139 -19.40 9.30 15.91
CA MET A 139 -20.37 10.08 15.13
C MET A 139 -21.79 9.94 15.69
N ILE A 140 -22.17 8.73 16.09
CA ILE A 140 -23.53 8.43 16.57
C ILE A 140 -23.72 8.55 18.09
N GLY A 141 -22.67 8.94 18.82
CA GLY A 141 -22.70 9.15 20.27
C GLY A 141 -22.64 7.87 21.12
N GLU A 142 -22.05 6.79 20.60
CA GLU A 142 -21.93 5.47 21.26
C GLU A 142 -20.48 5.11 21.65
N ALA A 143 -19.58 6.09 21.68
CA ALA A 143 -18.15 5.91 21.97
C ALA A 143 -17.74 6.42 23.35
#